data_AF-Q8XN78-F1
#
_entry.id   AF-Q8XN78-F1
#
_cell.length_a   1.000
_cell.length_b   1.000
_cell.length_c   1.000
_cell.angle_alpha   90.00
_cell.angle_beta   90.00
_cell.angle_gamma   90.00
#
_symmetry.space_group_name_H-M   'P 1'
#
loop_
_entity.id
_entity.type
_entity.pdbx_description
1 polymer ?
#
loop_
_entity_poly.entity_id
_entity_poly.type
_entity_poly.pdbx_seq_one_letter_code
_entity_poly.pdbx_strand_id
1 'polypeptide(L)'
;MPFILCYVFIEGTPITWSELPRRLIALFVGGALIALVYYFSHRKKDDSDHMNISEMIKTMNKNTLQFNFSLRMALAVSIAMLLGSILGFQKSMWISITAMSITQPHFDDTKTRVKERFFGTLIGSAIFVLIFVYLVPQQFSSIVLLILSYIYTFIKEYKIKMIFITMSSLGAAMILFQPGVSVPMRIAFIVMGIGIALVVNKVIYGRLKLEESNEELDETIKDIDKVNDEF
;
A
#
# COMPACT_ATOMS: atom_id res chain seq x y z
N MET A 1 2.88 8.80 2.07
CA MET A 1 2.10 7.81 1.29
C MET A 1 2.14 7.98 -0.23
N PRO A 2 1.95 9.18 -0.83
CA PRO A 2 1.85 9.28 -2.31
C PRO A 2 3.11 8.85 -3.05
N PHE A 3 4.30 9.12 -2.52
CA PHE A 3 5.58 8.73 -3.14
C PHE A 3 5.76 7.21 -3.31
N ILE A 4 5.31 6.41 -2.34
CA ILE A 4 5.40 4.95 -2.40
C ILE A 4 4.54 4.41 -3.54
N LEU A 5 3.33 4.97 -3.70
CA LEU A 5 2.44 4.58 -4.78
C LEU A 5 3.04 4.94 -6.16
N CYS A 6 3.59 6.15 -6.31
CA CYS A 6 4.28 6.55 -7.54
C CYS A 6 5.43 5.59 -7.88
N TYR A 7 6.21 5.18 -6.88
CA TYR A 7 7.31 4.25 -7.06
C TYR A 7 6.84 2.87 -7.53
N VAL A 8 5.76 2.33 -6.94
CA VAL A 8 5.15 1.06 -7.38
C VAL A 8 4.60 1.15 -8.82
N PHE A 9 4.10 2.30 -9.25
CA PHE A 9 3.67 2.49 -10.64
C PHE A 9 4.84 2.51 -11.65
N ILE A 10 6.02 3.00 -11.24
CA ILE A 10 7.22 2.95 -12.06
C ILE A 10 7.65 1.50 -12.29
N GLU A 11 7.60 0.65 -11.26
CA GLU A 11 7.86 -0.80 -11.37
C GLU A 11 6.93 -1.46 -12.40
N GLY A 12 5.63 -1.15 -12.33
CA GLY A 12 4.62 -1.76 -13.20
C GLY A 12 4.62 -1.28 -14.65
N THR A 13 5.34 -0.20 -14.96
CA THR A 13 5.39 0.41 -16.31
C THR A 13 6.82 0.84 -16.65
N PRO A 14 7.75 -0.10 -16.89
CA PRO A 14 9.16 0.19 -17.12
C PRO A 14 9.32 1.17 -18.29
N ILE A 15 10.21 2.15 -18.10
CA ILE A 15 10.34 3.30 -18.98
C ILE A 15 11.49 3.05 -19.96
N THR A 16 11.21 3.18 -21.26
CA THR A 16 12.25 3.23 -22.29
C THR A 16 12.81 4.65 -22.40
N TRP A 17 14.09 4.81 -22.73
CA TRP A 17 14.77 6.12 -22.81
C TRP A 17 14.05 7.16 -23.68
N SER A 18 13.29 6.70 -24.69
CA SER A 18 12.49 7.55 -25.58
C SER A 18 11.21 8.12 -24.94
N GLU A 19 10.64 7.44 -23.95
CA GLU A 19 9.38 7.85 -23.29
C GLU A 19 9.61 8.76 -22.07
N LEU A 20 10.85 8.82 -21.59
CA LEU A 20 11.26 9.56 -20.39
C LEU A 20 10.92 11.07 -20.48
N PRO A 21 11.17 11.78 -21.60
CA PRO A 21 10.83 13.20 -21.73
C PRO A 21 9.33 13.46 -21.56
N ARG A 22 8.48 12.59 -22.13
CA ARG A 22 7.02 12.75 -22.09
C ARG A 22 6.48 12.58 -20.66
N ARG A 23 7.07 11.67 -19.87
CA ARG A 23 6.73 11.50 -18.45
C ARG A 23 7.18 12.68 -17.59
N LEU A 24 8.36 13.25 -17.84
CA LEU A 24 8.84 14.44 -17.13
C LEU A 24 7.94 15.65 -17.37
N ILE A 25 7.50 15.86 -18.62
CA ILE A 25 6.55 16.92 -18.97
C ILE A 25 5.21 16.68 -18.25
N ALA A 26 4.67 15.46 -18.29
CA ALA A 26 3.42 15.13 -17.61
C ALA A 26 3.51 15.32 -16.09
N LEU A 27 4.64 14.96 -15.47
CA LEU A 27 4.91 15.18 -14.05
C LEU A 27 4.94 16.68 -13.72
N PHE A 28 5.64 17.48 -14.52
CA PHE A 28 5.75 18.92 -14.31
C PHE A 28 4.39 19.61 -14.45
N VAL A 29 3.65 19.29 -15.52
CA VAL A 29 2.30 19.84 -15.76
C VAL A 29 1.36 19.45 -14.62
N GLY A 30 1.34 18.17 -14.22
CA GLY A 30 0.52 17.71 -13.10
C GLY A 30 0.89 18.38 -11.78
N GLY A 31 2.19 18.52 -11.49
CA GLY A 31 2.70 19.22 -10.31
C GLY A 31 2.31 20.69 -10.29
N ALA A 32 2.45 21.40 -11.42
CA ALA A 32 2.03 22.79 -11.55
C ALA A 32 0.52 22.96 -11.35
N LEU A 33 -0.28 22.03 -11.86
CA LEU A 33 -1.74 22.02 -11.67
C LEU A 33 -2.12 21.85 -10.19
N ILE A 34 -1.49 20.91 -9.50
CA ILE A 34 -1.70 20.70 -8.06
C ILE A 34 -1.23 21.91 -7.26
N ALA A 35 -0.06 22.47 -7.57
CA ALA A 35 0.46 23.66 -6.91
C ALA A 35 -0.46 24.87 -7.09
N LEU A 36 -1.04 25.02 -8.29
CA LEU A 36 -2.00 26.07 -8.61
C LEU A 36 -3.29 25.89 -7.81
N VAL A 37 -3.87 24.69 -7.80
CA VAL A 37 -5.06 24.37 -7.00
C VAL A 37 -4.78 24.60 -5.51
N TYR A 38 -3.65 24.13 -5.01
CA TYR A 38 -3.25 24.30 -3.62
C TYR A 38 -3.09 25.79 -3.27
N TYR A 39 -2.39 26.55 -4.11
CA TYR A 39 -2.23 27.99 -3.95
C TYR A 39 -3.60 28.67 -3.86
N PHE A 40 -4.52 28.39 -4.78
CA PHE A 40 -5.86 29.00 -4.75
C PHE A 40 -6.69 28.54 -3.55
N SER A 41 -6.61 27.27 -3.14
CA SER A 41 -7.37 26.75 -2.00
C SER A 41 -6.81 27.17 -0.63
N HIS A 42 -5.51 27.44 -0.50
CA HIS A 42 -4.85 27.74 0.77
C HIS A 42 -4.32 29.18 0.91
N ARG A 43 -4.51 30.05 -0.09
CA ARG A 43 -4.08 31.47 -0.07
C ARG A 43 -4.53 32.29 1.15
N LYS A 44 -5.54 31.84 1.90
CA LYS A 44 -6.15 32.56 3.03
C LYS A 44 -5.91 31.92 4.40
N LYS A 45 -5.12 30.85 4.48
CA LYS A 45 -4.88 30.14 5.74
C LYS A 45 -3.49 30.52 6.27
N ASP A 46 -3.47 31.22 7.38
CA ASP A 46 -2.25 31.52 8.12
C ASP A 46 -1.79 30.23 8.82
N ASP A 47 -0.66 29.67 8.39
CA ASP A 47 -0.18 28.36 8.82
C ASP A 47 1.04 28.59 9.73
N SER A 48 0.77 28.76 11.02
CA SER A 48 1.72 29.19 12.05
C SER A 48 2.47 28.02 12.71
N ASP A 49 2.84 26.99 11.94
CA ASP A 49 3.60 25.84 12.46
C ASP A 49 4.65 25.39 11.44
N HIS A 50 5.79 26.09 11.44
CA HIS A 50 6.95 25.73 10.63
C HIS A 50 7.91 24.90 11.48
N MET A 51 7.70 23.58 11.54
CA MET A 51 8.73 22.69 12.08
C MET A 51 9.90 22.60 11.10
N ASN A 52 11.11 22.87 11.60
CA ASN A 52 12.31 22.72 10.78
C ASN A 52 12.63 21.24 10.53
N ILE A 53 13.23 20.92 9.37
CA ILE A 53 13.60 19.53 9.00
C ILE A 53 14.53 18.91 10.05
N SER A 54 15.40 19.71 10.67
CA SER A 54 16.27 19.25 11.76
C SER A 54 15.49 18.84 13.01
N GLU A 55 14.36 19.47 13.31
CA GLU A 55 13.52 19.14 14.48
C GLU A 55 12.70 17.88 14.22
N MET A 56 12.23 17.69 12.98
CA MET A 56 11.59 16.44 12.54
C MET A 56 12.51 15.23 12.65
N ILE A 57 13.80 15.38 12.29
CA ILE A 57 14.76 14.27 12.40
C ILE A 57 15.05 13.95 13.87
N LYS A 58 15.16 14.97 14.74
CA LYS A 58 15.41 14.80 16.18
C LYS A 58 14.25 14.12 16.91
N THR A 59 13.02 14.24 16.41
CA THR A 59 11.82 13.60 16.99
C THR A 59 11.61 12.16 16.52
N MET A 60 12.45 11.62 15.65
CA MET A 60 12.34 10.23 15.20
C MET A 60 12.81 9.25 16.29
N ASN A 61 11.86 8.82 17.12
CA ASN A 61 12.08 7.75 18.08
C ASN A 61 11.66 6.39 17.47
N LYS A 62 12.53 5.38 17.60
CA LYS A 62 12.33 4.02 17.06
C LYS A 62 11.12 3.29 17.66
N ASN A 63 10.70 3.68 18.85
CA ASN A 63 9.55 3.11 19.55
C ASN A 63 8.22 3.78 19.12
N THR A 64 8.28 4.83 18.30
CA THR A 64 7.05 5.50 17.82
C THR A 64 6.30 4.62 16.83
N LEU A 65 4.97 4.69 16.89
CA LEU A 65 4.08 4.02 15.94
C LEU A 65 4.42 4.40 14.49
N GLN A 66 4.76 5.67 14.25
CA GLN A 66 5.04 6.23 12.93
C GLN A 66 6.34 5.68 12.33
N PHE A 67 7.41 5.58 13.13
CA PHE A 67 8.68 4.99 12.69
C PHE A 67 8.50 3.52 12.34
N ASN A 68 7.87 2.75 13.24
CA ASN A 68 7.66 1.32 13.03
C ASN A 68 6.74 1.02 11.86
N PHE A 69 5.73 1.84 11.64
CA PHE A 69 4.87 1.74 10.47
C PHE A 69 5.63 2.04 9.18
N SER A 70 6.43 3.11 9.15
CA SER A 70 7.23 3.49 7.98
C SER A 70 8.26 2.42 7.64
N LEU A 71 8.92 1.85 8.67
CA LEU A 71 9.86 0.74 8.50
C LEU A 71 9.17 -0.52 7.95
N ARG A 72 8.02 -0.91 8.53
CA ARG A 72 7.19 -2.03 8.03
C ARG A 72 6.81 -1.82 6.57
N MET A 73 6.36 -0.62 6.22
CA MET A 73 5.96 -0.26 4.86
C MET A 73 7.14 -0.36 3.88
N ALA A 74 8.28 0.22 4.24
CA ALA A 74 9.49 0.19 3.42
C ALA A 74 9.97 -1.25 3.15
N LEU A 75 10.03 -2.09 4.19
CA LEU A 75 10.44 -3.49 4.06
C LEU A 75 9.43 -4.31 3.25
N ALA A 76 8.13 -4.22 3.56
CA ALA A 76 7.11 -5.00 2.89
C ALA A 76 7.02 -4.68 1.39
N VAL A 77 7.06 -3.40 1.02
CA VAL A 77 7.06 -2.99 -0.39
C VAL A 77 8.37 -3.40 -1.07
N SER A 78 9.53 -3.18 -0.45
CA SER A 78 10.82 -3.53 -1.08
C SER A 78 10.95 -5.03 -1.35
N ILE A 79 10.54 -5.88 -0.39
CA ILE A 79 10.55 -7.35 -0.57
C ILE A 79 9.55 -7.76 -1.66
N ALA A 80 8.36 -7.16 -1.68
CA ALA A 80 7.36 -7.43 -2.72
C ALA A 80 7.86 -7.07 -4.12
N MET A 81 8.53 -5.93 -4.26
CA MET A 81 9.12 -5.51 -5.53
C MET A 81 10.27 -6.43 -5.95
N LEU A 82 11.14 -6.81 -5.01
CA LEU A 82 12.25 -7.72 -5.30
C LEU A 82 11.73 -9.07 -5.79
N LEU A 83 10.78 -9.66 -5.08
CA LEU A 83 10.13 -10.91 -5.49
C LEU A 83 9.42 -10.75 -6.84
N GLY A 84 8.71 -9.64 -7.03
CA GLY A 84 8.06 -9.30 -8.29
C GLY A 84 9.04 -9.26 -9.48
N SER A 85 10.21 -8.64 -9.27
CA SER A 85 11.26 -8.52 -10.29
C SER A 85 11.92 -9.85 -10.63
N ILE A 86 12.17 -10.71 -9.63
CA ILE A 86 12.78 -12.04 -9.82
C ILE A 86 11.82 -12.96 -10.58
N LEU A 87 10.52 -12.88 -10.26
CA LEU A 87 9.51 -13.71 -10.91
C LEU A 87 9.23 -13.30 -12.37
N GLY A 88 9.60 -12.08 -12.78
CA GLY A 88 9.52 -11.62 -14.17
C GLY A 88 8.11 -11.54 -14.76
N PHE A 89 7.07 -11.72 -13.95
CA PHE A 89 5.69 -11.71 -14.45
C PHE A 89 5.24 -10.29 -14.82
N GLN A 90 4.55 -10.19 -15.95
CA GLN A 90 3.82 -8.99 -16.34
C GLN A 90 2.78 -8.65 -15.24
N LYS A 91 2.83 -7.42 -14.71
CA LYS A 91 2.03 -6.91 -13.58
C LYS A 91 2.47 -7.37 -12.17
N SER A 92 3.76 -7.67 -11.96
CA SER A 92 4.36 -7.88 -10.62
C SER A 92 3.97 -6.81 -9.57
N MET A 93 3.73 -5.58 -10.01
CA MET A 93 3.27 -4.44 -9.20
C MET A 93 2.08 -4.76 -8.28
N TRP A 94 1.22 -5.73 -8.63
CA TRP A 94 0.07 -6.11 -7.80
C TRP A 94 0.48 -6.69 -6.45
N ILE A 95 1.65 -7.33 -6.36
CA ILE A 95 2.21 -7.82 -5.10
C ILE A 95 2.54 -6.62 -4.21
N SER A 96 3.28 -5.64 -4.77
CA SER A 96 3.69 -4.39 -4.10
C SER A 96 2.49 -3.55 -3.64
N ILE A 97 1.48 -3.35 -4.49
CA ILE A 97 0.24 -2.64 -4.13
C ILE A 97 -0.49 -3.35 -2.99
N THR A 98 -0.49 -4.69 -3.02
CA THR A 98 -1.18 -5.48 -1.99
C THR A 98 -0.48 -5.36 -0.66
N ALA A 99 0.84 -5.54 -0.63
CA ALA A 99 1.66 -5.34 0.57
C ALA A 99 1.43 -3.94 1.15
N MET A 100 1.51 -2.90 0.31
CA MET A 100 1.27 -1.51 0.71
C MET A 100 -0.14 -1.29 1.30
N SER A 101 -1.18 -1.85 0.67
CA SER A 101 -2.57 -1.63 1.11
C SER A 101 -2.91 -2.31 2.43
N ILE A 102 -2.23 -3.42 2.73
CA ILE A 102 -2.49 -4.24 3.91
C ILE A 102 -1.73 -3.71 5.12
N THR A 103 -0.50 -3.24 4.94
CA THR A 103 0.30 -2.70 6.04
C THR A 103 -0.41 -1.48 6.62
N GLN A 104 -0.86 -1.60 7.87
CA GLN A 104 -1.48 -0.51 8.65
C GLN A 104 -0.58 -0.10 9.82
N PRO A 105 -0.75 1.11 10.38
CA PRO A 105 0.01 1.54 11.55
C PRO A 105 -0.13 0.55 12.73
N HIS A 106 -1.36 0.17 13.04
CA HIS A 106 -1.65 -0.80 14.10
C HIS A 106 -1.63 -2.24 13.57
N PHE A 107 -1.13 -3.14 14.42
CA PHE A 107 -0.94 -4.56 14.09
C PHE A 107 -2.27 -5.29 13.87
N ASP A 108 -3.30 -4.96 14.65
CA ASP A 108 -4.61 -5.62 14.53
C ASP A 108 -5.39 -5.14 13.31
N ASP A 109 -5.27 -3.86 12.95
CA ASP A 109 -5.83 -3.32 11.71
C ASP A 109 -5.28 -4.07 10.48
N THR A 110 -3.99 -4.43 10.51
CA THR A 110 -3.35 -5.21 9.44
C THR A 110 -4.03 -6.58 9.26
N LYS A 111 -4.38 -7.28 10.35
CA LYS A 111 -5.10 -8.58 10.28
C LYS A 111 -6.49 -8.42 9.67
N THR A 112 -7.20 -7.36 10.04
CA THR A 112 -8.52 -7.04 9.47
C THR A 112 -8.40 -6.75 7.98
N ARG A 113 -7.44 -5.91 7.57
CA ARG A 113 -7.16 -5.61 6.16
C ARG A 113 -6.83 -6.84 5.33
N VAL A 114 -6.08 -7.80 5.87
CA VAL A 114 -5.80 -9.07 5.20
C VAL A 114 -7.10 -9.79 4.85
N LYS A 115 -8.00 -9.96 5.83
CA LYS A 115 -9.29 -10.64 5.62
C LYS A 115 -10.13 -9.90 4.58
N GLU A 116 -10.28 -8.58 4.73
CA GLU A 116 -11.06 -7.76 3.79
C GLU A 116 -10.48 -7.83 2.37
N ARG A 117 -9.15 -7.78 2.22
CA ARG A 117 -8.48 -7.84 0.91
C ARG A 117 -8.61 -9.22 0.27
N PHE A 118 -8.45 -10.29 1.04
CA PHE A 118 -8.56 -11.66 0.55
C PHE A 118 -9.99 -11.96 0.07
N PHE A 119 -10.99 -11.77 0.94
CA PHE A 119 -12.39 -12.02 0.59
C PHE A 119 -12.91 -11.04 -0.48
N GLY A 120 -12.52 -9.77 -0.41
CA GLY A 120 -12.86 -8.79 -1.43
C GLY A 120 -12.31 -9.14 -2.82
N THR A 121 -11.10 -9.71 -2.88
CA THR A 121 -10.52 -10.19 -4.13
C THR A 121 -11.26 -11.42 -4.66
N LEU A 122 -11.61 -12.37 -3.79
CA LEU A 122 -12.33 -13.59 -4.20
C LEU A 122 -13.72 -13.25 -4.74
N ILE A 123 -14.49 -12.45 -4.00
CA ILE A 123 -15.82 -11.98 -4.40
C ILE A 123 -15.72 -11.10 -5.65
N GLY A 124 -14.77 -10.17 -5.70
CA GLY A 124 -14.55 -9.31 -6.86
C GLY A 124 -14.16 -10.09 -8.12
N SER A 125 -13.36 -11.14 -7.99
CA SER A 125 -12.99 -12.02 -9.10
C SER A 125 -14.19 -12.84 -9.60
N ALA A 126 -15.00 -13.37 -8.69
CA ALA A 126 -16.21 -14.12 -9.05
C ALA A 126 -17.23 -13.23 -9.80
N ILE A 127 -17.52 -12.04 -9.25
CA ILE A 127 -18.42 -11.06 -9.88
C ILE A 127 -17.84 -10.59 -11.22
N PHE A 128 -16.53 -10.37 -11.30
CA PHE A 128 -15.87 -10.00 -12.54
C PHE A 128 -16.08 -11.04 -13.63
N VAL A 129 -15.85 -12.32 -13.34
CA VAL A 129 -16.09 -13.41 -14.30
C VAL A 129 -17.56 -13.43 -14.72
N LEU A 130 -18.50 -13.35 -13.77
CA LEU A 130 -19.92 -13.33 -14.08
C LEU A 130 -20.29 -12.18 -15.04
N ILE A 131 -19.84 -10.96 -14.75
CA ILE A 131 -20.20 -9.77 -15.52
C ILE A 131 -19.49 -9.74 -16.88
N PHE A 132 -18.16 -9.88 -16.89
CA PHE A 132 -17.35 -9.63 -18.10
C PHE A 132 -17.19 -10.84 -19.01
N VAL A 133 -17.41 -12.06 -18.51
CA VAL A 133 -17.37 -13.28 -19.35
C VAL A 133 -18.75 -13.68 -19.84
N TYR A 134 -19.79 -13.55 -19.00
CA TYR A 134 -21.11 -14.07 -19.33
C TYR A 134 -22.17 -13.01 -19.71
N LEU A 135 -22.12 -11.80 -19.14
CA LEU A 135 -23.20 -10.81 -19.31
C LEU A 135 -22.86 -9.70 -20.32
N VAL A 136 -21.65 -9.15 -20.25
CA VAL A 136 -21.28 -7.91 -20.95
C VAL A 136 -20.53 -8.22 -22.24
N PRO A 137 -21.06 -7.82 -23.41
CA PRO A 137 -20.31 -7.89 -24.67
C PRO A 137 -19.02 -7.07 -24.60
N GLN A 138 -17.95 -7.56 -25.22
CA GLN A 138 -16.60 -6.98 -25.13
C GLN A 138 -16.54 -5.48 -25.50
N GLN A 139 -17.38 -5.04 -26.44
CA GLN A 139 -17.46 -3.64 -26.88
C GLN A 139 -17.92 -2.66 -25.78
N PHE A 140 -18.66 -3.14 -24.78
CA PHE A 140 -19.13 -2.32 -23.66
C PHE A 140 -18.24 -2.43 -22.42
N SER A 141 -17.25 -3.34 -22.42
CA SER A 141 -16.41 -3.59 -21.25
C SER A 141 -15.70 -2.34 -20.74
N SER A 142 -15.18 -1.48 -21.62
CA SER A 142 -14.51 -0.24 -21.21
C SER A 142 -15.44 0.75 -20.51
N ILE A 143 -16.69 0.87 -20.97
CA ILE A 143 -17.69 1.76 -20.36
C ILE A 143 -18.09 1.23 -18.98
N VAL A 144 -18.35 -0.08 -18.88
CA VAL A 144 -18.66 -0.72 -17.59
C VAL A 144 -17.51 -0.56 -16.60
N LEU A 145 -16.26 -0.71 -17.05
CA LEU A 145 -15.08 -0.50 -16.20
C LEU A 145 -14.95 0.95 -15.73
N LEU A 146 -15.23 1.94 -16.58
CA LEU A 146 -15.23 3.35 -16.18
C LEU A 146 -16.29 3.63 -15.11
N ILE A 147 -17.50 3.09 -15.26
CA ILE A 147 -18.58 3.23 -14.28
C ILE A 147 -18.18 2.60 -12.94
N LEU A 148 -17.68 1.37 -12.95
CA LEU A 148 -17.18 0.69 -11.74
C LEU A 148 -16.02 1.47 -11.08
N SER A 149 -15.14 2.03 -11.91
CA SER A 149 -14.02 2.87 -11.46
C SER A 149 -14.51 4.17 -10.79
N TYR A 150 -15.56 4.77 -11.31
CA TYR A 150 -16.14 5.96 -10.71
C TYR A 150 -16.82 5.62 -9.36
N ILE A 151 -17.62 4.55 -9.32
CA ILE A 151 -18.36 4.13 -8.13
C ILE A 151 -17.41 3.86 -6.96
N TYR A 152 -16.28 3.16 -7.16
CA TYR A 152 -15.38 2.84 -6.04
C TYR A 152 -14.83 4.08 -5.32
N THR A 153 -14.76 5.22 -6.01
CA THR A 153 -14.23 6.47 -5.45
C THR A 153 -15.11 6.98 -4.30
N PHE A 154 -16.42 6.67 -4.32
CA PHE A 154 -17.37 7.08 -3.29
C PHE A 154 -17.53 6.05 -2.16
N ILE A 155 -17.00 4.84 -2.34
CA ILE A 155 -17.11 3.78 -1.33
C ILE A 155 -16.13 4.07 -0.20
N LYS A 156 -16.64 4.21 1.03
CA LYS A 156 -15.81 4.41 2.23
C LYS A 156 -15.35 3.09 2.84
N GLU A 157 -16.22 2.09 2.84
CA GLU A 157 -15.94 0.78 3.43
C GLU A 157 -14.90 -0.01 2.61
N TYR A 158 -13.81 -0.40 3.26
CA TYR A 158 -12.68 -1.03 2.57
C TYR A 158 -13.04 -2.39 1.99
N LYS A 159 -13.79 -3.22 2.73
CA LYS A 159 -14.27 -4.53 2.25
C LYS A 159 -14.98 -4.42 0.90
N ILE A 160 -15.94 -3.48 0.79
CA ILE A 160 -16.68 -3.26 -0.45
C ILE A 160 -15.77 -2.65 -1.52
N LYS A 161 -14.95 -1.66 -1.15
CA LYS A 161 -14.00 -1.01 -2.06
C LYS A 161 -13.07 -2.03 -2.73
N MET A 162 -12.66 -3.08 -2.02
CA MET A 162 -11.79 -4.12 -2.55
C MET A 162 -12.41 -4.96 -3.66
N ILE A 163 -13.73 -5.15 -3.63
CA ILE A 163 -14.46 -5.84 -4.71
C ILE A 163 -14.32 -5.03 -6.00
N PHE A 164 -14.66 -3.73 -5.96
CA PHE A 164 -14.60 -2.85 -7.13
C PHE A 164 -13.16 -2.62 -7.63
N ILE A 165 -12.19 -2.46 -6.72
CA ILE A 165 -10.76 -2.35 -7.10
C ILE A 165 -10.30 -3.62 -7.83
N THR A 166 -10.73 -4.79 -7.37
CA THR A 166 -10.38 -6.07 -8.00
C THR A 166 -10.99 -6.17 -9.39
N MET A 167 -12.28 -5.87 -9.53
CA MET A 167 -12.95 -5.86 -10.84
C MET A 167 -12.28 -4.89 -11.82
N SER A 168 -11.98 -3.66 -11.38
CA SER A 168 -11.34 -2.64 -12.21
C SER A 168 -9.92 -3.07 -12.64
N SER A 169 -9.16 -3.66 -11.70
CA SER A 169 -7.82 -4.16 -11.97
C SER A 169 -7.81 -5.36 -12.92
N LEU A 170 -8.76 -6.29 -12.78
CA LEU A 170 -8.89 -7.44 -13.68
C LEU A 170 -9.35 -6.99 -15.07
N GLY A 171 -10.26 -6.02 -15.15
CA GLY A 171 -10.68 -5.44 -16.42
C GLY A 171 -9.53 -4.76 -17.17
N ALA A 172 -8.68 -4.01 -16.46
CA ALA A 172 -7.46 -3.45 -17.05
C ALA A 172 -6.48 -4.54 -17.52
N ALA A 173 -6.43 -5.69 -16.82
CA ALA A 173 -5.60 -6.82 -17.22
C ALA A 173 -6.13 -7.58 -18.44
N MET A 174 -7.42 -7.46 -18.78
CA MET A 174 -8.00 -8.11 -19.96
C MET A 174 -7.41 -7.64 -21.28
N ILE A 175 -6.80 -6.45 -21.30
CA ILE A 175 -6.11 -5.93 -22.48
C ILE A 175 -4.91 -6.83 -22.84
N LEU A 176 -4.30 -7.49 -21.85
CA LEU A 176 -3.09 -8.31 -22.03
C LEU A 176 -3.35 -9.80 -21.84
N PHE A 177 -4.31 -10.17 -21.00
CA PHE A 177 -4.55 -11.56 -20.60
C PHE A 177 -6.01 -11.96 -20.71
N GLN A 178 -6.25 -13.21 -21.07
CA GLN A 178 -7.58 -13.79 -20.98
C GLN A 178 -8.00 -13.97 -19.50
N PRO A 179 -9.31 -13.95 -19.18
CA PRO A 179 -9.82 -14.13 -17.82
C PRO A 179 -9.30 -15.39 -17.11
N GLY A 180 -9.12 -16.48 -17.87
CA GLY A 180 -8.59 -17.75 -17.34
C GLY A 180 -7.15 -17.66 -16.81
N VAL A 181 -6.37 -16.66 -17.24
CA VAL A 181 -5.01 -16.41 -16.75
C VAL A 181 -4.97 -15.25 -15.75
N SER A 182 -5.71 -14.17 -16.02
CA SER A 182 -5.66 -12.95 -15.21
C SER A 182 -6.22 -13.15 -13.80
N VAL A 183 -7.26 -13.98 -13.66
CA VAL A 183 -7.88 -14.25 -12.36
C VAL A 183 -6.98 -15.09 -11.46
N PRO A 184 -6.45 -16.27 -11.87
CA PRO A 184 -5.51 -17.03 -11.05
C PRO A 184 -4.25 -16.24 -10.71
N MET A 185 -3.70 -15.51 -11.69
CA MET A 185 -2.53 -14.65 -11.47
C MET A 185 -2.81 -13.60 -10.39
N ARG A 186 -3.98 -12.96 -10.42
CA ARG A 186 -4.38 -11.98 -9.40
C ARG A 186 -4.45 -12.60 -8.02
N ILE A 187 -5.06 -13.77 -7.89
CA ILE A 187 -5.18 -14.47 -6.60
C ILE A 187 -3.80 -14.84 -6.07
N ALA A 188 -2.92 -15.40 -6.92
CA ALA A 188 -1.55 -15.73 -6.54
C ALA A 188 -0.75 -14.52 -6.05
N PHE A 189 -0.83 -13.38 -6.76
CA PHE A 189 -0.12 -12.16 -6.38
C PHE A 189 -0.64 -11.56 -5.07
N ILE A 190 -1.94 -11.66 -4.83
CA ILE A 190 -2.56 -11.23 -3.57
C ILE A 190 -2.08 -12.10 -2.41
N VAL A 191 -2.05 -13.42 -2.59
CA VAL A 191 -1.55 -14.36 -1.56
C VAL A 191 -0.08 -14.09 -1.25
N MET A 192 0.76 -13.88 -2.27
CA MET A 192 2.16 -13.50 -2.06
C MET A 192 2.30 -12.18 -1.31
N GLY A 193 1.56 -11.14 -1.72
CA GLY A 193 1.57 -9.83 -1.05
C GLY A 193 1.11 -9.90 0.42
N ILE A 194 0.07 -10.71 0.71
CA ILE A 194 -0.39 -10.99 2.07
C ILE A 194 0.71 -11.68 2.88
N GLY A 195 1.35 -12.72 2.31
CA GLY A 195 2.41 -13.47 2.97
C GLY A 195 3.56 -12.56 3.39
N ILE A 196 4.04 -11.71 2.47
CA ILE A 196 5.12 -10.75 2.73
C ILE A 196 4.72 -9.77 3.83
N ALA A 197 3.52 -9.18 3.73
CA ALA A 197 3.04 -8.22 4.72
C ALA A 197 2.93 -8.85 6.11
N LEU A 198 2.44 -10.10 6.22
CA LEU A 198 2.32 -10.81 7.49
C LEU A 198 3.69 -11.17 8.09
N VAL A 199 4.65 -11.61 7.27
CA VAL A 199 6.02 -11.92 7.73
C VAL A 199 6.67 -10.66 8.28
N VAL A 200 6.66 -9.57 7.52
CA VAL A 200 7.24 -8.29 7.97
C VAL A 200 6.53 -7.78 9.23
N ASN A 201 5.20 -7.87 9.28
CA ASN A 201 4.42 -7.47 10.44
C ASN A 201 4.80 -8.28 11.69
N LYS A 202 4.97 -9.60 11.56
CA LYS A 202 5.38 -10.47 12.67
C LYS A 202 6.79 -10.16 13.17
N VAL A 203 7.75 -9.93 12.25
CA VAL A 203 9.15 -9.62 12.60
C VAL A 203 9.23 -8.30 13.39
N ILE A 204 8.56 -7.24 12.91
CA ILE A 204 8.61 -5.94 13.59
C ILE A 204 7.82 -5.95 14.90
N TYR A 205 6.67 -6.64 14.94
CA TYR A 205 5.92 -6.82 16.19
C TYR A 205 6.76 -7.54 17.26
N GLY A 206 7.45 -8.62 16.87
CA GLY A 206 8.32 -9.37 17.76
C GLY A 206 9.46 -8.51 18.31
N ARG A 207 10.09 -7.70 17.45
CA ARG A 207 11.14 -6.76 17.89
C ARG A 207 10.64 -5.79 18.96
N LEU A 208 9.48 -5.17 18.73
CA LEU A 208 8.90 -4.20 19.67
C LEU A 208 8.58 -4.82 21.03
N LYS A 209 7.97 -6.01 21.02
CA LYS A 209 7.63 -6.70 22.26
C LYS A 209 8.87 -7.10 23.08
N LEU A 210 9.98 -7.41 22.40
CA LEU A 210 11.26 -7.68 23.06
C LEU A 210 11.91 -6.41 23.61
N GLU A 211 11.83 -5.29 22.86
CA GLU A 211 12.31 -3.98 23.33
C GLU A 211 11.54 -3.53 24.60
N GLU A 212 10.21 -3.64 24.60
CA GLU A 212 9.36 -3.33 25.76
C GLU A 212 9.70 -4.22 26.98
N SER A 213 9.82 -5.54 26.77
CA SER A 213 10.15 -6.48 27.86
C SER A 213 11.56 -6.24 28.44
N ASN A 214 12.53 -5.82 27.64
CA ASN A 214 13.88 -5.52 28.12
C ASN A 214 13.90 -4.20 28.92
N GLU A 215 13.15 -3.19 28.49
CA GLU A 215 13.00 -1.92 29.23
C GLU A 215 12.37 -2.16 30.62
N GLU A 216 11.31 -2.98 30.71
CA GLU A 216 10.68 -3.37 31.99
C GLU A 216 11.65 -4.13 32.93
N LEU A 217 12.48 -5.02 32.37
CA LEU A 217 13.49 -5.75 33.14
C LEU A 217 14.59 -4.82 33.67
N ASP A 218 15.08 -3.89 32.84
CA ASP A 218 16.10 -2.92 33.23
C ASP A 218 15.61 -1.95 34.32
N GLU A 219 14.34 -1.54 34.28
CA GLU A 219 13.72 -0.75 35.35
C GLU A 219 13.61 -1.53 36.65
N THR A 220 13.17 -2.79 36.59
CA THR A 220 13.06 -3.67 37.76
C THR A 220 14.42 -3.91 38.42
N ILE A 221 15.48 -4.12 37.62
CA ILE A 221 16.85 -4.30 38.13
C ILE A 221 17.34 -3.03 38.83
N LYS A 222 17.12 -1.85 38.24
CA LYS A 222 17.51 -0.56 38.86
C LYS A 222 16.81 -0.32 40.20
N ASP A 223 15.56 -0.74 40.33
CA ASP A 223 14.82 -0.61 41.59
C ASP A 223 15.35 -1.56 42.65
N ILE A 224 15.76 -2.77 42.28
CA ILE A 224 16.43 -3.72 43.20
C ILE A 224 17.79 -3.18 43.66
N ASP A 225 18.59 -2.64 42.76
CA ASP A 225 19.92 -2.09 43.09
C ASP A 225 19.81 -0.90 44.05
N LYS A 226 18.83 0.00 43.84
CA LYS A 226 18.57 1.11 44.77
C LYS A 226 18.19 0.63 46.18
N VAL A 227 17.36 -0.41 46.28
CA VAL A 227 16.99 -0.97 47.57
C VAL A 227 18.21 -1.58 48.26
N ASN A 228 19.07 -2.28 47.52
CA ASN A 228 20.30 -2.86 48.08
C ASN A 228 21.32 -1.80 48.54
N ASP A 229 21.39 -0.63 47.88
CA ASP A 229 22.28 0.47 48.29
C ASP A 229 21.79 1.21 49.56
N GLU A 230 20.52 1.05 49.96
CA GLU A 230 19.94 1.65 51.18
C GLU A 230 20.14 0.80 52.46
N PHE A 231 20.63 -0.44 52.35
CA PHE A 231 20.90 -1.37 53.46
C PHE A 231 22.39 -1.61 53.70
#